data_AF-A0A967SJ60-F1
#
_entry.id   AF-A0A967SJ60-F1
#
_cell.length_a   1.000
_cell.length_b   1.000
_cell.length_c   1.000
_cell.angle_alpha   90.00
_cell.angle_beta   90.00
_cell.angle_gamma   90.00
#
_symmetry.space_group_name_H-M   'P 1'
#
loop_
_entity.id
_entity.type
_entity.pdbx_description
1 polymer ?
#
loop_
_entity_poly.entity_id
_entity_poly.type
_entity_poly.pdbx_seq_one_letter_code
_entity_poly.pdbx_strand_id
1 'polypeptide(L)'
;MKIFLDTADLSEIKRAADAGLIDGITTNPSLLSKAAGEEGDPREILREICETVPGPISAEVVATDADTMVREGRKLAKIADNIVVKS
;
A
#
# COMPACT_ATOMS: atom_id res chain seq x y z
N MET A 1 5.31 -20.41 4.00
CA MET A 1 5.20 -19.21 4.86
C MET A 1 5.39 -18.01 3.96
N LYS A 2 4.57 -16.96 4.08
CA LYS A 2 4.74 -15.72 3.30
C LYS A 2 5.36 -14.64 4.18
N ILE A 3 6.19 -13.79 3.59
CA ILE A 3 6.86 -12.67 4.26
C ILE A 3 6.34 -11.37 3.67
N PHE A 4 5.83 -10.48 4.53
CA PHE A 4 5.34 -9.17 4.15
C PHE A 4 6.18 -8.12 4.85
N LEU A 5 6.44 -7.01 4.16
CA LEU A 5 7.12 -5.87 4.75
C LEU A 5 6.12 -4.76 5.08
N ASP A 6 6.24 -4.19 6.27
CA ASP A 6 5.37 -3.12 6.75
C ASP A 6 6.04 -1.75 6.59
N THR A 7 5.97 -1.21 5.37
CA THR A 7 6.67 0.02 5.00
C THR A 7 5.99 0.68 3.79
N ALA A 8 6.27 1.96 3.58
CA ALA A 8 5.98 2.66 2.34
C ALA A 8 7.25 3.29 1.72
N ASP A 9 8.43 2.94 2.24
CA ASP A 9 9.70 3.40 1.69
C ASP A 9 10.02 2.63 0.39
N LEU A 10 9.92 3.31 -0.75
CA LEU A 10 10.15 2.72 -2.06
C LEU A 10 11.56 2.14 -2.24
N SER A 11 12.57 2.71 -1.57
CA SER A 11 13.94 2.21 -1.64
C SER A 11 14.10 0.88 -0.90
N GLU A 12 13.45 0.74 0.26
CA GLU A 12 13.42 -0.50 1.04
C GLU A 12 12.64 -1.58 0.30
N ILE A 13 11.46 -1.23 -0.20
CA ILE A 13 10.57 -2.12 -0.96
C ILE A 13 11.28 -2.66 -2.19
N LYS A 14 11.88 -1.79 -3.00
CA LYS A 14 12.59 -2.19 -4.22
C LYS A 14 13.74 -3.14 -3.89
N ARG A 15 14.56 -2.82 -2.89
CA ARG A 15 15.67 -3.70 -2.47
C ARG A 15 15.20 -5.07 -2.00
N ALA A 16 14.12 -5.13 -1.21
CA ALA A 16 13.56 -6.37 -0.71
C ALA A 16 12.92 -7.22 -1.82
N ALA A 17 12.24 -6.56 -2.77
CA ALA A 17 11.65 -7.19 -3.95
C ALA A 17 12.73 -7.75 -4.89
N ASP A 18 13.75 -6.95 -5.23
CA ASP A 18 14.89 -7.36 -6.07
C ASP A 18 15.66 -8.54 -5.46
N ALA A 19 15.73 -8.61 -4.12
CA ALA A 19 16.35 -9.72 -3.39
C ALA A 19 15.45 -10.97 -3.28
N GLY A 20 14.18 -10.90 -3.70
CA GLY A 20 13.22 -12.00 -3.61
C GLY A 20 12.85 -12.39 -2.18
N LEU A 21 12.90 -11.44 -1.23
CA LEU A 21 12.70 -11.70 0.20
C LEU A 21 11.26 -11.51 0.69
N ILE A 22 10.40 -10.89 -0.13
CA ILE A 22 9.05 -10.50 0.24
C ILE A 22 8.02 -11.01 -0.76
N ASP A 23 6.84 -11.36 -0.25
CA ASP A 23 5.66 -11.80 -0.98
C ASP A 23 4.61 -10.69 -1.15
N GLY A 24 4.75 -9.58 -0.42
CA GLY A 24 3.78 -8.49 -0.42
C GLY A 24 4.15 -7.38 0.55
N ILE A 25 3.34 -6.32 0.57
CA ILE A 25 3.54 -5.13 1.40
C ILE A 25 2.29 -4.89 2.24
N THR A 26 2.49 -4.44 3.47
CA THR A 26 1.42 -3.81 4.27
C THR A 26 1.72 -2.33 4.44
N THR A 27 0.70 -1.49 4.20
CA THR A 27 0.79 -0.05 4.42
C THR A 27 -0.31 0.41 5.39
N ASN A 28 -0.21 1.67 5.80
CA ASN A 28 -1.24 2.41 6.52
C ASN A 28 -1.13 3.90 6.12
N PRO A 29 -2.10 4.75 6.47
CA PRO A 29 -2.11 6.15 6.05
C PRO A 29 -0.88 6.93 6.53
N SER A 30 -0.37 6.61 7.73
CA SER A 30 0.81 7.26 8.31
C SER A 30 2.09 6.93 7.55
N LEU A 31 2.29 5.67 7.16
CA LEU A 31 3.45 5.26 6.35
C LEU A 31 3.43 5.93 4.98
N LEU A 32 2.28 5.90 4.30
CA LEU A 32 2.13 6.52 2.98
C LEU A 32 2.33 8.04 3.04
N SER A 33 1.76 8.72 4.05
CA SER A 33 1.96 10.15 4.25
C SER A 33 3.41 10.51 4.54
N LYS A 34 4.09 9.71 5.38
CA LYS A 34 5.52 9.92 5.67
C LYS A 34 6.39 9.74 4.41
N ALA A 35 6.09 8.74 3.59
CA ALA A 35 6.82 8.49 2.36
C ALA A 35 6.56 9.56 1.27
N ALA A 36 5.34 10.09 1.21
CA ALA A 36 4.98 11.18 0.30
C ALA A 36 5.61 12.53 0.71
N GLY A 37 5.86 12.75 2.01
CA GLY A 37 6.35 14.03 2.53
C GLY A 37 5.25 15.09 2.63
N GLU A 38 5.63 16.34 2.94
CA GLU A 38 4.65 17.41 3.21
C GLU A 38 3.85 17.84 1.97
N GLU A 39 4.46 17.76 0.79
CA GLU A 39 3.84 18.22 -0.48
C GLU A 39 3.45 17.08 -1.43
N GLY A 40 3.77 15.82 -1.11
CA GLY A 40 3.51 14.68 -1.99
C GLY A 40 2.11 14.07 -1.83
N ASP A 41 1.67 13.30 -2.84
CA ASP A 41 0.42 12.53 -2.78
C ASP A 41 0.67 11.08 -2.31
N PRO A 42 0.13 10.67 -1.14
CA PRO A 42 0.17 9.29 -0.66
C PRO A 42 -0.34 8.24 -1.67
N ARG A 43 -1.23 8.63 -2.59
CA ARG A 43 -1.76 7.73 -3.62
C ARG A 43 -0.76 7.45 -4.73
N GLU A 44 0.16 8.38 -5.01
CA GLU A 44 1.25 8.17 -5.95
C GLU A 44 2.22 7.14 -5.38
N ILE A 45 2.62 7.30 -4.12
CA ILE A 45 3.43 6.30 -3.40
C ILE A 45 2.76 4.92 -3.42
N LEU A 46 1.47 4.84 -3.10
CA LEU A 46 0.75 3.56 -3.13
C LEU A 46 0.77 2.92 -4.52
N ARG A 47 0.61 3.72 -5.59
CA ARG A 47 0.66 3.22 -6.98
C ARG A 47 2.04 2.68 -7.33
N GLU A 48 3.10 3.41 -6.99
CA GLU A 48 4.48 2.97 -7.21
C GLU A 48 4.81 1.68 -6.44
N ILE A 49 4.30 1.51 -5.22
CA ILE A 49 4.42 0.26 -4.47
C ILE A 49 3.75 -0.89 -5.22
N CYS A 50 2.54 -0.68 -5.76
CA CYS A 50 1.80 -1.69 -6.52
C CYS A 50 2.52 -2.10 -7.80
N GLU A 51 3.21 -1.18 -8.46
CA GLU A 51 4.03 -1.45 -9.65
C GLU A 51 5.33 -2.16 -9.31
N THR A 52 5.90 -1.89 -8.14
CA THR A 52 7.19 -2.47 -7.69
C THR A 52 7.03 -3.91 -7.22
N VAL A 53 5.94 -4.24 -6.54
CA VAL A 53 5.72 -5.57 -5.94
C VAL A 53 4.51 -6.24 -6.59
N PRO A 54 4.68 -7.33 -7.36
CA PRO A 54 3.57 -8.03 -8.02
C PRO A 54 2.64 -8.76 -7.04
N GLY A 55 3.07 -8.93 -5.79
CA GLY A 55 2.30 -9.56 -4.72
C GLY A 55 1.25 -8.64 -4.07
N PRO A 56 0.53 -9.13 -3.05
CA PRO A 56 -0.57 -8.38 -2.43
C PRO A 56 -0.09 -7.14 -1.68
N ILE A 57 -0.77 -6.01 -1.89
CA ILE A 57 -0.48 -4.73 -1.24
C ILE A 57 -1.65 -4.35 -0.35
N SER A 58 -1.46 -4.40 0.96
CA SER A 58 -2.52 -4.04 1.91
C SER A 58 -2.60 -2.51 2.06
N ALA A 59 -3.75 -1.93 1.75
CA ALA A 59 -4.02 -0.50 1.85
C ALA A 59 -5.24 -0.26 2.75
N GLU A 60 -5.11 0.65 3.72
CA GLU A 60 -6.10 0.91 4.76
C GLU A 60 -7.08 2.02 4.37
N VAL A 61 -8.36 1.83 4.70
CA VAL A 61 -9.36 2.92 4.69
C VAL A 61 -9.19 3.78 5.94
N VAL A 62 -9.67 5.02 5.92
CA VAL A 62 -9.55 5.94 7.07
C VAL A 62 -10.88 6.09 7.79
N ALA A 63 -11.99 5.92 7.06
CA ALA A 63 -13.31 6.02 7.63
C ALA A 63 -13.58 4.94 8.69
N THR A 64 -14.47 5.28 9.63
CA THR A 64 -14.89 4.39 10.72
C THR A 64 -16.35 3.92 10.59
N ASP A 65 -17.11 4.49 9.65
CA ASP A 65 -18.46 4.05 9.32
C ASP A 65 -18.46 3.10 8.13
N ALA A 66 -19.27 2.05 8.21
CA ALA A 66 -19.26 0.96 7.24
C ALA A 66 -19.49 1.42 5.78
N ASP A 67 -20.42 2.36 5.57
CA ASP A 67 -20.76 2.84 4.22
C ASP A 67 -19.61 3.62 3.59
N THR A 68 -18.94 4.47 4.36
CA THR A 68 -17.76 5.20 3.88
C THR A 68 -16.57 4.26 3.69
N MET A 69 -16.34 3.32 4.60
CA MET A 69 -15.28 2.29 4.46
C MET A 69 -15.44 1.51 3.16
N VAL A 70 -16.66 1.07 2.82
CA VAL A 70 -16.92 0.36 1.56
C VAL A 70 -16.66 1.26 0.34
N ARG A 71 -17.04 2.55 0.40
CA ARG A 71 -16.75 3.50 -0.69
C ARG A 71 -15.25 3.76 -0.85
N GLU A 72 -14.52 3.94 0.24
CA GLU A 72 -13.07 4.15 0.23
C GLU A 72 -12.34 2.90 -0.27
N GLY A 73 -12.69 1.72 0.24
CA GLY A 73 -12.13 0.45 -0.20
C GLY A 73 -12.33 0.21 -1.70
N ARG A 74 -13.51 0.51 -2.23
CA ARG A 74 -13.77 0.45 -3.68
C ARG A 74 -12.95 1.44 -4.50
N LYS A 75 -12.54 2.57 -3.93
CA LYS A 75 -11.63 3.52 -4.61
C LYS A 75 -10.20 2.98 -4.59
N LEU A 76 -9.74 2.45 -3.45
CA LEU A 76 -8.42 1.83 -3.31
C LEU A 76 -8.26 0.65 -4.28
N ALA A 77 -9.22 -0.27 -4.32
CA ALA A 77 -9.19 -1.45 -5.19
C ALA A 77 -9.17 -1.12 -6.71
N LYS A 78 -9.45 0.13 -7.10
CA LYS A 78 -9.36 0.57 -8.50
C LYS A 78 -7.96 1.07 -8.88
N ILE A 79 -7.06 1.25 -7.93
CA ILE A 79 -5.71 1.76 -8.18
C ILE A 79 -4.86 0.67 -8.86
N ALA A 80 -4.93 -0.56 -8.37
CA ALA A 80 -4.23 -1.71 -8.93
C ALA A 80 -4.90 -3.04 -8.52
N ASP A 81 -4.76 -4.08 -9.36
CA ASP A 81 -5.41 -5.38 -9.17
C ASP A 81 -4.88 -6.16 -7.94
N ASN A 82 -3.66 -5.86 -7.49
CA ASN A 82 -3.01 -6.51 -6.36
C ASN A 82 -3.31 -5.82 -5.00
N ILE A 83 -4.18 -4.81 -4.96
CA ILE A 83 -4.59 -4.18 -3.71
C ILE A 83 -5.51 -5.08 -2.90
N VAL A 84 -5.16 -5.23 -1.62
CA VAL A 84 -6.00 -5.84 -0.59
C VAL A 84 -6.45 -4.74 0.35
N VAL A 85 -7.77 -4.51 0.44
CA VAL A 85 -8.32 -3.48 1.31
C VAL A 85 -8.26 -3.94 2.77
N LYS A 86 -7.68 -3.11 3.63
CA LYS A 86 -7.63 -3.29 5.09
C LYS A 86 -8.65 -2.33 5.72
N SER A 87 -9.48 -2.86 6.60
CA SER A 87 -10.58 -2.16 7.31
C SER A 87 -10.23 -1.92 8.76
#